data_AF-A0A3N2IKU1-F1
#
_entry.id   AF-A0A3N2IKU1-F1
#
_cell.length_a   1.000
_cell.length_b   1.000
_cell.length_c   1.000
_cell.angle_alpha   90.00
_cell.angle_beta   90.00
_cell.angle_gamma   90.00
#
_symmetry.space_group_name_H-M   'P 1'
#
loop_
_entity.id
_entity.type
_entity.pdbx_description
1 polymer ?
#
loop_
_entity_poly.entity_id
_entity_poly.type
_entity_poly.pdbx_seq_one_letter_code
_entity_poly.pdbx_strand_id
1 'polypeptide(L)'
;MTGRHAAASSPGADDALLRVVSGSPSAEELAAVTAVLAAVEAAEAAQAATAAVPVETAWSRSQRRLRRPQSRGAGHWRGFSA
;
A
#
# COMPACT_ATOMS: atom_id res chain seq x y z
N MET A 1 1.42 -29.91 22.42
CA MET A 1 1.65 -28.88 21.39
C MET A 1 1.88 -27.56 22.10
N THR A 2 3.14 -27.22 22.39
CA THR A 2 3.49 -25.95 23.04
C THR A 2 3.63 -24.88 21.97
N GLY A 3 2.84 -23.81 22.11
CA GLY A 3 2.84 -22.66 21.22
C GLY A 3 4.21 -21.98 21.22
N ARG A 4 4.84 -21.96 20.06
CA ARG A 4 6.09 -21.25 19.83
C ARG A 4 5.76 -19.82 19.41
N HIS A 5 6.49 -18.87 20.00
CA HIS A 5 6.58 -17.44 19.66
C HIS A 5 5.52 -16.51 20.25
N ALA A 6 5.72 -16.13 21.51
CA ALA A 6 5.46 -14.76 21.95
C ALA A 6 6.72 -14.26 22.68
N ALA A 7 7.72 -13.85 21.90
CA ALA A 7 8.73 -12.94 22.43
C ALA A 7 8.08 -11.56 22.42
N ALA A 8 7.98 -10.92 23.58
CA ALA A 8 7.57 -9.53 23.66
C ALA A 8 8.56 -8.71 22.83
N SER A 9 8.12 -8.14 21.71
CA SER A 9 8.91 -7.15 20.99
C SER A 9 9.24 -6.04 21.99
N SER A 10 10.53 -5.83 22.27
CA SER A 10 10.98 -4.51 22.73
C SER A 10 10.51 -3.46 21.70
N PRO A 11 10.43 -2.15 22.02
CA PRO A 11 10.40 -1.14 20.97
C PRO A 11 11.73 -1.21 20.21
N GLY A 12 11.83 -2.22 19.36
CA GLY A 12 12.96 -2.61 18.56
C GLY A 12 12.78 -2.03 17.18
N ALA A 13 13.64 -2.43 16.26
CA ALA A 13 13.65 -2.03 14.86
C ALA A 13 12.31 -2.08 14.09
N ASP A 14 11.23 -2.60 14.70
CA ASP A 14 9.85 -2.58 14.19
C ASP A 14 9.24 -1.17 14.12
N ASP A 15 9.81 -0.17 14.82
CA ASP A 15 9.37 1.24 14.75
C ASP A 15 10.21 2.09 13.78
N ALA A 16 11.13 1.44 13.03
CA ALA A 16 11.94 2.13 12.03
C ALA A 16 11.09 2.46 10.79
N LEU A 17 11.04 3.75 10.42
CA LEU A 17 10.31 4.23 9.24
C LEU A 17 10.81 3.60 7.93
N LEU A 18 12.10 3.24 7.84
CA LEU A 18 12.73 2.67 6.66
C LEU A 18 13.74 1.58 7.04
N ARG A 19 13.79 0.49 6.28
CA ARG A 19 14.77 -0.60 6.43
C ARG A 19 15.54 -0.82 5.12
N VAL A 20 16.86 -0.64 5.18
CA VAL A 20 17.75 -1.00 4.06
C VAL A 20 17.92 -2.51 4.02
N VAL A 21 17.51 -3.15 2.92
CA VAL A 21 17.57 -4.61 2.74
C VAL A 21 18.83 -5.09 2.03
N SER A 22 19.55 -4.18 1.36
CA SER A 22 20.77 -4.47 0.60
C SER A 22 21.62 -3.22 0.42
N GLY A 23 22.95 -3.39 0.32
CA GLY A 23 23.90 -2.29 0.17
C GLY A 23 24.26 -1.60 1.49
N SER A 24 25.11 -0.59 1.42
CA SER A 24 25.56 0.21 2.57
C SER A 24 25.58 1.70 2.16
N PRO A 25 24.41 2.35 2.06
CA PRO A 25 24.34 3.76 1.66
C PRO A 25 25.07 4.65 2.66
N SER A 26 25.64 5.74 2.18
CA SER A 26 26.19 6.76 3.08
C SER A 26 25.05 7.44 3.88
N ALA A 27 25.43 8.14 4.94
CA ALA A 27 24.46 8.90 5.73
C ALA A 27 23.75 9.97 4.88
N GLU A 28 24.49 10.60 3.97
CA GLU A 28 23.98 11.62 3.04
C GLU A 28 22.97 11.03 2.05
N GLU A 29 23.26 9.85 1.48
CA GLU A 29 22.35 9.18 0.55
C GLU A 29 21.06 8.76 1.25
N LEU A 30 21.16 8.21 2.47
CA LEU A 30 19.99 7.83 3.26
C LEU A 30 19.15 9.06 3.63
N ALA A 31 19.79 10.18 3.98
CA ALA A 31 19.12 11.44 4.26
C ALA A 31 18.42 11.99 3.01
N ALA A 32 19.07 11.92 1.85
CA ALA A 32 18.47 12.37 0.58
C ALA A 32 17.20 11.58 0.23
N VAL A 33 17.25 10.24 0.34
CA VAL A 33 16.07 9.40 0.09
C VAL A 33 14.95 9.71 1.08
N THR A 34 15.27 9.87 2.36
CA THR A 34 14.29 10.21 3.40
C THR A 34 13.63 11.56 3.12
N ALA A 35 14.41 12.57 2.72
CA ALA A 35 13.90 13.89 2.37
C ALA A 35 12.96 13.85 1.16
N VAL A 36 13.29 13.05 0.14
CA VAL A 36 12.42 12.86 -1.04
C VAL A 36 11.10 12.20 -0.64
N LEU A 37 11.13 11.15 0.18
CA LEU A 37 9.92 10.47 0.64
C LEU A 37 9.03 11.40 1.48
N ALA A 38 9.61 12.17 2.39
CA ALA A 38 8.87 13.17 3.17
C ALA A 38 8.25 14.26 2.28
N ALA A 39 8.94 14.69 1.22
CA ALA A 39 8.41 15.66 0.26
C ALA A 39 7.23 15.08 -0.55
N VAL A 40 7.30 13.81 -0.94
CA VAL A 40 6.19 13.12 -1.62
C VAL A 40 4.98 13.01 -0.70
N GLU A 41 5.16 12.59 0.55
CA GLU A 41 4.08 12.50 1.54
C GLU A 41 3.41 13.87 1.76
N ALA A 42 4.21 14.94 1.90
CA ALA A 42 3.69 16.29 2.05
C ALA A 42 2.90 16.76 0.81
N ALA A 43 3.36 16.40 -0.40
CA ALA A 43 2.65 16.69 -1.63
C ALA A 43 1.32 15.94 -1.73
N GLU A 44 1.28 14.66 -1.36
CA GLU A 44 0.05 13.86 -1.31
C GLU A 44 -0.94 14.43 -0.28
N ALA A 45 -0.47 14.82 0.90
CA ALA A 45 -1.31 15.44 1.93
C ALA A 45 -1.92 16.77 1.44
N ALA A 46 -1.15 17.59 0.74
CA ALA A 46 -1.64 18.84 0.15
C ALA A 46 -2.66 18.59 -0.98
N GLN A 47 -2.42 17.57 -1.80
CA GLN A 47 -3.36 17.14 -2.85
C GLN A 47 -4.65 16.58 -2.23
N ALA A 48 -4.56 15.76 -1.18
CA ALA A 48 -5.72 15.23 -0.48
C ALA A 48 -6.56 16.34 0.16
N ALA A 49 -5.91 17.36 0.73
CA ALA A 49 -6.61 18.52 1.30
C ALA A 49 -7.40 19.34 0.26
N THR A 50 -7.00 19.25 -1.02
CA THR A 50 -7.65 19.96 -2.14
C THR A 50 -8.45 19.03 -3.05
N ALA A 51 -8.44 17.73 -2.79
CA ALA A 51 -9.14 16.74 -3.59
C ALA A 51 -10.64 17.00 -3.51
N ALA A 52 -11.27 17.23 -4.66
CA ALA A 52 -12.72 17.32 -4.75
C ALA A 52 -13.33 16.00 -4.28
N VAL A 53 -14.46 16.08 -3.57
CA VAL A 53 -15.26 14.89 -3.22
C VAL A 53 -15.51 14.09 -4.51
N PRO A 54 -15.29 12.76 -4.51
CA PRO A 54 -15.52 11.95 -5.69
C PRO A 54 -16.93 12.20 -6.23
N VAL A 55 -17.01 12.83 -7.40
CA VAL A 55 -18.29 13.09 -8.05
C VAL A 55 -18.76 11.80 -8.69
N GLU A 56 -20.03 11.45 -8.47
CA GLU A 56 -20.62 10.27 -9.10
C GLU A 56 -20.57 10.40 -10.62
N THR A 57 -19.73 9.58 -11.25
CA THR A 57 -19.55 9.59 -12.71
C THR A 57 -20.79 9.00 -13.40
N ALA A 58 -21.03 9.41 -14.65
CA ALA A 58 -22.11 8.79 -15.46
C ALA A 58 -21.91 7.26 -15.62
N TRP A 59 -20.66 6.80 -15.62
CA TRP A 59 -20.33 5.37 -15.62
C TRP A 59 -20.71 4.71 -14.29
N SER A 60 -20.33 5.29 -13.14
CA SER A 60 -20.74 4.82 -11.80
C SER A 60 -22.27 4.73 -11.68
N ARG A 61 -22.99 5.75 -12.15
CA ARG A 61 -24.46 5.79 -12.10
C ARG A 61 -25.12 4.70 -12.95
N SER A 62 -24.51 4.33 -14.08
CA SER A 62 -25.05 3.35 -15.02
C SER A 62 -24.53 1.93 -14.78
N GLN A 63 -23.60 1.74 -13.84
CA GLN A 63 -23.10 0.41 -13.48
C GLN A 63 -24.26 -0.46 -12.97
N ARG A 64 -24.42 -1.63 -13.59
CA ARG A 64 -25.37 -2.65 -13.13
C ARG A 64 -24.71 -3.50 -12.05
N ARG A 65 -25.52 -3.95 -11.08
CA ARG A 65 -25.07 -4.93 -10.08
C ARG A 65 -24.55 -6.18 -10.79
N LEU A 66 -23.41 -6.68 -10.33
CA LEU A 66 -22.93 -8.00 -10.74
C LEU A 66 -23.99 -9.03 -10.35
N ARG A 67 -24.33 -9.95 -11.26
CA ARG A 67 -25.29 -11.03 -10.98
C ARG A 67 -24.80 -11.95 -9.85
N ARG A 68 -23.48 -12.07 -9.68
CA ARG A 68 -22.81 -12.83 -8.62
C ARG A 68 -21.45 -12.21 -8.32
N PRO A 69 -20.97 -12.23 -7.07
CA PRO A 69 -19.59 -11.86 -6.75
C PRO A 69 -18.59 -12.68 -7.59
N GLN A 70 -17.56 -12.04 -8.13
CA GLN A 70 -16.47 -12.71 -8.83
C GLN A 70 -15.50 -13.29 -7.78
N SER A 71 -15.28 -14.60 -7.80
CA SER A 71 -14.32 -15.25 -6.89
C SER A 71 -12.90 -14.91 -7.31
N ARG A 72 -12.11 -14.32 -6.41
CA ARG A 72 -10.68 -14.05 -6.63
C ARG A 72 -9.90 -15.33 -6.30
N GLY A 73 -9.00 -15.78 -7.18
CA GLY A 73 -8.12 -16.91 -6.86
C GLY A 73 -7.59 -17.63 -8.10
N ALA A 74 -6.66 -18.55 -7.89
CA ALA A 74 -6.13 -19.40 -8.96
C ALA A 74 -7.27 -20.16 -9.66
N GLY A 75 -7.26 -20.19 -11.00
CA GLY A 75 -8.31 -20.82 -11.80
C GLY A 75 -9.55 -19.97 -12.06
N HIS A 76 -9.86 -18.98 -11.21
CA HIS A 76 -11.09 -18.18 -11.36
C HIS A 76 -10.97 -17.01 -12.33
N TRP A 77 -9.76 -16.63 -12.73
CA TRP A 77 -9.50 -15.58 -13.72
C TRP A 77 -9.28 -16.10 -15.15
N ARG A 78 -9.21 -17.42 -15.35
CA ARG A 78 -8.89 -18.07 -16.64
C ARG A 78 -10.12 -18.77 -17.24
N GLY A 79 -11.20 -18.02 -17.42
CA GLY A 79 -12.46 -18.52 -18.01
C GLY A 79 -12.56 -18.42 -19.54
N PHE A 80 -11.47 -18.05 -20.22
CA PHE A 80 -11.39 -17.99 -21.68
C PHE A 80 -10.52 -19.16 -22.18
N SER A 81 -11.15 -20.30 -22.42
CA SER A 81 -10.62 -21.34 -23.31
C SER A 81 -11.31 -21.20 -24.68
N ALA A 82 -10.54 -21.38 -25.75
CA ALA A 82 -11.04 -21.45 -27.12
C ALA A 82 -12.06 -22.58 -27.31
#